data_AF-K6U7C7-F1
#
_entry.id   AF-K6U7C7-F1
#
_cell.length_a   1.000
_cell.length_b   1.000
_cell.length_c   1.000
_cell.angle_alpha   90.00
_cell.angle_beta   90.00
_cell.angle_gamma   90.00
#
_symmetry.space_group_name_H-M   'P 1'
#
loop_
_entity.id
_entity.type
_entity.pdbx_description
1 polymer ?
#
loop_
_entity_poly.entity_id
_entity_poly.type
_entity_poly.pdbx_seq_one_letter_code
_entity_poly.pdbx_strand_id
1 'polypeptide(L)'
;QNKKHVNLIKRILKDVFECDNVPVKSLVIMANPKAIIRKKYAPEVIQNQIIRAEKLGTYIENLDNELKKVVFKEEMTFKIADYFKEKNTSIKIDYEAKFRITEQDFSEEISIVAKDISEESEIDFNNLKVEEKLSEKVMEEILELSESDKQLTEKLKLYRNEKAKEEGYSGLKYHYVFSNSTINNLVEMKPQTTEQLLQIKGLGEVKVNKYGNDILRIIKENIATTEDLNENIHDKANINVELEIRNQLKKLRTETAKKEKVKPFMIFKDEQIEELIKTKPKTKEQLLEVRGFGEIKVQKYGEGILNVFKIEEN
;
A
#
# COMPACT_ATOMS: atom_id res chain seq x y z
N GLN A 1 -15.38 10.48 -19.09
CA GLN A 1 -16.78 10.02 -18.85
C GLN A 1 -17.35 10.64 -17.58
N ASN A 2 -16.69 10.47 -16.42
CA ASN A 2 -17.15 10.96 -15.11
C ASN A 2 -17.54 12.44 -15.06
N LYS A 3 -16.76 13.34 -15.68
CA LYS A 3 -17.06 14.78 -15.73
C LYS A 3 -18.41 15.10 -16.42
N LYS A 4 -18.80 14.33 -17.45
CA LYS A 4 -20.10 14.50 -18.12
C LYS A 4 -21.26 14.10 -17.20
N HIS A 5 -21.13 12.99 -16.48
CA HIS A 5 -22.14 12.55 -15.50
C HIS A 5 -22.29 13.53 -14.35
N VAL A 6 -21.18 14.05 -13.80
CA VAL A 6 -21.21 15.08 -12.75
C VAL A 6 -21.96 16.33 -13.22
N ASN A 7 -21.69 16.81 -14.43
CA ASN A 7 -22.37 17.98 -14.99
C ASN A 7 -23.86 17.72 -15.24
N LEU A 8 -24.23 16.52 -15.69
CA LEU A 8 -25.62 16.12 -15.85
C LEU A 8 -26.37 16.13 -14.51
N ILE A 9 -25.78 15.53 -13.46
CA ILE A 9 -26.37 15.51 -12.12
C ILE A 9 -26.54 16.93 -11.58
N LYS A 10 -25.53 17.79 -11.71
CA LYS A 10 -25.64 19.21 -11.32
C LYS A 10 -26.78 19.93 -12.04
N ARG A 11 -26.95 19.67 -13.34
CA ARG A 11 -28.02 20.24 -14.12
C ARG A 11 -29.40 19.74 -13.68
N ILE A 12 -29.55 18.44 -13.41
CA ILE A 12 -30.79 17.87 -12.89
C ILE A 12 -31.15 18.49 -11.53
N LEU A 13 -30.18 18.60 -10.62
CA LEU A 13 -30.39 19.20 -9.30
C LEU A 13 -30.86 20.66 -9.41
N LYS A 14 -30.33 21.40 -10.38
CA LYS A 14 -30.75 22.78 -10.65
C LYS A 14 -32.13 22.85 -11.34
N ASP A 15 -32.28 22.18 -12.48
CA ASP A 15 -33.43 22.35 -13.38
C ASP A 15 -34.70 21.67 -12.84
N VAL A 16 -34.58 20.57 -12.07
CA VAL A 16 -35.72 19.77 -11.57
C VAL A 16 -36.02 20.05 -10.10
N PHE A 17 -34.99 20.32 -9.30
CA PHE A 17 -35.12 20.46 -7.84
C PHE A 17 -34.82 21.87 -7.33
N GLU A 18 -34.53 22.82 -8.22
CA GLU A 18 -34.19 24.22 -7.87
C GLU A 18 -33.04 24.32 -6.84
N CYS A 19 -32.19 23.30 -6.79
CA CYS A 19 -31.07 23.21 -5.85
C CYS A 19 -29.81 23.74 -6.51
N ASP A 20 -29.53 25.01 -6.29
CA ASP A 20 -28.29 25.65 -6.74
C ASP A 20 -27.10 25.32 -5.81
N ASN A 21 -25.89 25.33 -6.37
CA ASN A 21 -24.62 25.18 -5.66
C ASN A 21 -24.40 23.85 -4.90
N VAL A 22 -25.10 22.78 -5.27
CA VAL A 22 -24.88 21.46 -4.66
C VAL A 22 -23.51 20.88 -5.05
N PRO A 23 -22.64 20.52 -4.08
CA PRO A 23 -21.35 19.92 -4.37
C PRO A 23 -21.50 18.47 -4.84
N VAL A 24 -21.38 18.24 -6.15
CA VAL A 24 -21.36 16.89 -6.73
C VAL A 24 -19.92 16.44 -6.95
N LYS A 25 -19.50 15.38 -6.26
CA LYS A 25 -18.19 14.74 -6.39
C LYS A 25 -18.33 13.37 -7.07
N SER A 26 -17.35 13.00 -7.90
CA SER A 26 -17.26 11.66 -8.51
C SER A 26 -16.08 10.93 -7.90
N LEU A 27 -16.33 9.67 -7.54
CA LEU A 27 -15.39 8.80 -6.86
C LEU A 27 -15.39 7.44 -7.55
N VAL A 28 -14.23 6.79 -7.55
CA VAL A 28 -14.01 5.44 -8.06
C VAL A 28 -13.61 4.57 -6.88
N ILE A 29 -14.45 3.62 -6.53
CA ILE A 29 -14.26 2.75 -5.38
C ILE A 29 -13.73 1.40 -5.86
N MET A 30 -12.60 0.98 -5.31
CA MET A 30 -12.09 -0.38 -5.50
C MET A 30 -12.76 -1.30 -4.49
N ALA A 31 -13.63 -2.18 -4.98
CA ALA A 31 -14.36 -3.17 -4.19
C ALA A 31 -13.48 -4.34 -3.72
N ASN A 32 -12.39 -4.63 -4.42
CA ASN A 32 -11.46 -5.69 -4.04
C ASN A 32 -10.43 -5.15 -3.01
N PRO A 33 -10.43 -5.65 -1.75
CA PRO A 33 -9.49 -5.20 -0.72
C PRO A 33 -8.02 -5.53 -1.04
N LYS A 34 -7.77 -6.55 -1.89
CA LYS A 34 -6.42 -6.93 -2.34
C LYS A 34 -5.89 -6.05 -3.49
N ALA A 35 -6.68 -5.09 -3.98
CA ALA A 35 -6.28 -4.25 -5.10
C ALA A 35 -5.13 -3.28 -4.73
N ILE A 36 -3.98 -3.46 -5.39
CA ILE A 36 -2.82 -2.59 -5.24
C ILE A 36 -2.97 -1.38 -6.19
N ILE A 37 -3.18 -0.19 -5.64
CA ILE A 37 -3.35 1.05 -6.41
C ILE A 37 -2.01 1.78 -6.50
N ARG A 38 -1.38 1.77 -7.68
CA ARG A 38 -0.13 2.51 -7.94
C ARG A 38 -0.45 3.93 -8.44
N LYS A 39 -0.44 4.91 -7.53
CA LYS A 39 -0.80 6.32 -7.84
C LYS A 39 0.34 7.18 -8.39
N LYS A 40 1.59 6.67 -8.39
CA LYS A 40 2.84 7.41 -8.66
C LYS A 40 2.85 8.26 -9.94
N TYR A 41 2.16 7.82 -10.99
CA TYR A 41 2.15 8.47 -12.30
C TYR A 41 0.81 9.13 -12.65
N ALA A 42 -0.18 9.05 -11.77
CA ALA A 42 -1.50 9.62 -12.03
C ALA A 42 -1.51 11.12 -11.67
N PRO A 43 -2.21 11.98 -12.43
CA PRO A 43 -2.43 13.37 -12.03
C PRO A 43 -3.14 13.45 -10.67
N GLU A 44 -2.82 14.46 -9.86
CA GLU A 44 -3.33 14.64 -8.49
C GLU A 44 -4.87 14.57 -8.40
N VAL A 45 -5.55 15.18 -9.38
CA VAL A 45 -7.01 15.14 -9.52
C VAL A 45 -7.56 13.71 -9.59
N ILE A 46 -6.84 12.80 -10.23
CA ILE A 46 -7.22 11.38 -10.37
C ILE A 46 -6.80 10.58 -9.14
N GLN A 47 -5.67 10.91 -8.52
CA GLN A 47 -5.22 10.25 -7.29
C GLN A 47 -6.26 10.39 -6.16
N ASN A 48 -6.90 11.55 -6.06
CA ASN A 48 -7.89 11.87 -5.04
C ASN A 48 -9.29 11.31 -5.34
N GLN A 49 -9.53 10.83 -6.58
CA GLN A 49 -10.79 10.21 -6.98
C GLN A 49 -10.81 8.70 -6.81
N ILE A 50 -9.66 8.05 -6.54
CA ILE A 50 -9.59 6.59 -6.40
C ILE A 50 -9.36 6.23 -4.94
N ILE A 51 -10.32 5.54 -4.35
CA ILE A 51 -10.25 5.07 -2.97
C ILE A 51 -10.55 3.58 -2.86
N ARG A 52 -10.08 2.97 -1.77
CA ARG A 52 -10.47 1.61 -1.37
C ARG A 52 -11.78 1.69 -0.60
N ALA A 53 -12.60 0.63 -0.68
CA ALA A 53 -13.87 0.56 0.03
C ALA A 53 -13.73 0.83 1.55
N GLU A 54 -12.68 0.29 2.19
CA GLU A 54 -12.38 0.49 3.62
C GLU A 54 -12.19 1.98 4.00
N LYS A 55 -11.78 2.83 3.05
CA LYS A 55 -11.55 4.26 3.27
C LYS A 55 -12.75 5.12 2.85
N LEU A 56 -13.87 4.52 2.48
CA LEU A 56 -15.06 5.26 2.06
C LEU A 56 -15.67 6.04 3.23
N GLY A 57 -15.77 5.44 4.42
CA GLY A 57 -16.30 6.09 5.62
C GLY A 57 -15.51 7.35 5.97
N THR A 58 -14.20 7.21 6.16
CA THR A 58 -13.31 8.35 6.46
C THR A 58 -13.30 9.40 5.36
N TYR A 59 -13.46 9.01 4.10
CA TYR A 59 -13.60 9.97 3.00
C TYR A 59 -14.90 10.77 3.09
N ILE A 60 -16.02 10.13 3.43
CA ILE A 60 -17.33 10.79 3.61
C ILE A 60 -17.29 11.74 4.82
N GLU A 61 -16.73 11.30 5.95
CA GLU A 61 -16.60 12.14 7.16
C GLU A 61 -15.75 13.39 6.90
N ASN A 62 -14.62 13.22 6.21
CA ASN A 62 -13.78 14.36 5.82
C ASN A 62 -14.52 15.32 4.89
N LEU A 63 -15.33 14.81 3.96
CA LEU A 63 -16.16 15.64 3.09
C LEU A 63 -17.26 16.37 3.86
N ASP A 64 -17.91 15.73 4.84
CA ASP A 64 -18.96 16.34 5.67
C ASP A 64 -18.38 17.46 6.56
N ASN A 65 -17.15 17.27 7.05
CA ASN A 65 -16.41 18.29 7.79
C ASN A 65 -15.96 19.47 6.91
N GLU A 66 -15.54 19.22 5.67
CA GLU A 66 -15.08 20.25 4.72
C GLU A 66 -16.26 21.05 4.14
N LEU A 67 -17.35 20.36 3.81
CA LEU A 67 -18.55 20.92 3.21
C LEU A 67 -19.53 21.34 4.30
N LYS A 68 -19.38 22.57 4.81
CA LYS A 68 -20.33 23.19 5.77
C LYS A 68 -21.78 22.83 5.42
N LYS A 69 -22.39 22.00 6.27
CA LYS A 69 -23.77 21.48 6.24
C LYS A 69 -24.67 22.10 5.17
N VAL A 70 -24.65 21.55 3.95
CA VAL A 70 -25.73 21.79 2.99
C VAL A 70 -26.90 20.93 3.46
N VAL A 71 -27.77 21.54 4.27
CA VAL A 71 -28.93 20.85 4.84
C VAL A 71 -30.04 20.85 3.79
N PHE A 72 -30.16 19.74 3.06
CA PHE A 72 -31.44 19.45 2.41
C PHE A 72 -32.48 19.18 3.50
N LYS A 73 -33.71 19.67 3.31
CA LYS A 73 -34.84 19.14 4.06
C LYS A 73 -34.99 17.67 3.71
N GLU A 74 -35.24 16.82 4.70
CA GLU A 74 -35.33 15.36 4.54
C GLU A 74 -36.30 14.96 3.42
N GLU A 75 -37.45 15.63 3.32
CA GLU A 75 -38.42 15.46 2.23
C GLU A 75 -37.81 15.67 0.83
N MET A 76 -36.93 16.65 0.68
CA MET A 76 -36.26 16.96 -0.59
C MET A 76 -35.26 15.86 -0.95
N THR A 77 -34.52 15.35 0.05
CA THR A 77 -33.56 14.27 -0.11
C THR A 77 -34.24 13.01 -0.66
N PHE A 78 -35.39 12.64 -0.10
CA PHE A 78 -36.17 11.50 -0.60
C PHE A 78 -36.67 11.71 -2.03
N LYS A 79 -37.21 12.89 -2.35
CA LYS A 79 -37.65 13.22 -3.72
C LYS A 79 -36.52 13.10 -4.75
N ILE A 80 -35.32 13.56 -4.39
CA ILE A 80 -34.14 13.45 -5.26
C ILE A 80 -33.76 11.97 -5.45
N ALA A 81 -33.74 11.18 -4.37
CA ALA A 81 -33.41 9.76 -4.42
C ALA A 81 -34.38 8.97 -5.31
N ASP A 82 -35.69 9.18 -5.14
CA ASP A 82 -36.73 8.49 -5.90
C ASP A 82 -36.67 8.83 -7.39
N TYR A 83 -36.41 10.10 -7.73
CA TYR A 83 -36.24 10.52 -9.12
C TYR A 83 -35.07 9.80 -9.81
N PHE A 84 -33.91 9.71 -9.15
CA PHE A 84 -32.76 9.00 -9.72
C PHE A 84 -33.01 7.49 -9.84
N LYS A 85 -33.77 6.91 -8.89
CA LYS A 85 -34.17 5.50 -8.93
C LYS A 85 -35.10 5.22 -10.11
N GLU A 86 -36.09 6.08 -10.35
CA GLU A 86 -37.03 5.94 -11.47
C GLU A 86 -36.35 6.07 -12.83
N LYS A 87 -35.38 6.99 -12.96
CA LYS A 87 -34.65 7.23 -14.22
C LYS A 87 -33.45 6.31 -14.45
N ASN A 88 -33.13 5.42 -13.50
CA ASN A 88 -32.03 4.48 -13.66
C ASN A 88 -32.42 3.36 -14.64
N THR A 89 -31.88 3.41 -15.85
CA THR A 89 -31.96 2.31 -16.82
C THR A 89 -30.69 1.49 -16.75
N SER A 90 -30.81 0.21 -16.37
CA SER A 90 -29.67 -0.71 -16.41
C SER A 90 -29.20 -0.87 -17.86
N ILE A 91 -27.91 -0.61 -18.09
CA ILE A 91 -27.30 -0.89 -19.39
C ILE A 91 -27.09 -2.40 -19.44
N LYS A 92 -27.90 -3.10 -20.24
CA LYS A 92 -27.70 -4.52 -20.51
C LYS A 92 -26.51 -4.64 -21.46
N ILE A 93 -25.31 -4.75 -20.91
CA ILE A 93 -24.09 -4.99 -21.68
C ILE A 93 -24.07 -6.48 -22.01
N ASP A 94 -24.17 -6.80 -23.29
CA ASP A 94 -23.98 -8.16 -23.77
C ASP A 94 -22.48 -8.50 -23.75
N TYR A 95 -22.06 -9.13 -22.66
CA TYR A 95 -20.66 -9.53 -22.45
C TYR A 95 -20.25 -10.68 -23.37
N GLU A 96 -21.19 -11.54 -23.77
CA GLU A 96 -20.96 -12.67 -24.67
C GLU A 96 -20.53 -12.17 -26.04
N ALA A 97 -21.27 -11.21 -26.60
CA ALA A 97 -20.92 -10.58 -27.88
C ALA A 97 -19.63 -9.73 -27.80
N LYS A 98 -19.40 -9.05 -26.66
CA LYS A 98 -18.25 -8.14 -26.48
C LYS A 98 -16.93 -8.88 -26.29
N PHE A 99 -16.94 -10.01 -25.59
CA PHE A 99 -15.75 -10.74 -25.18
C PHE A 99 -15.62 -12.13 -25.81
N ARG A 100 -16.58 -12.57 -26.63
CA ARG A 100 -16.60 -13.89 -27.30
C ARG A 100 -16.48 -15.06 -26.32
N ILE A 101 -17.11 -14.92 -25.14
CA ILE A 101 -17.12 -15.93 -24.10
C ILE A 101 -18.23 -16.94 -24.44
N THR A 102 -17.95 -18.24 -24.35
CA THR A 102 -18.91 -19.31 -24.66
C THR A 102 -19.44 -19.96 -23.38
N GLU A 103 -20.63 -20.58 -23.41
CA GLU A 103 -21.19 -21.29 -22.23
C GLU A 103 -20.25 -22.37 -21.66
N GLN A 104 -19.33 -22.89 -22.48
CA GLN A 104 -18.31 -23.85 -22.04
C GLN A 104 -17.30 -23.23 -21.07
N ASP A 105 -16.95 -21.96 -21.23
CA ASP A 105 -16.02 -21.24 -20.34
C ASP A 105 -16.63 -21.04 -18.93
N PHE A 106 -17.96 -20.99 -18.83
CA PHE A 106 -18.68 -20.88 -17.56
C PHE A 106 -18.97 -22.24 -16.92
N SER A 107 -19.03 -23.32 -17.70
CA SER A 107 -19.37 -24.65 -17.18
C SER A 107 -18.29 -25.27 -16.28
N GLU A 108 -17.01 -24.89 -16.47
CA GLU A 108 -15.93 -25.28 -15.57
C GLU A 108 -15.97 -24.52 -14.22
N GLU A 109 -16.40 -23.26 -14.20
CA GLU A 109 -16.51 -22.46 -12.96
C GLU A 109 -17.84 -22.68 -12.21
N ILE A 110 -18.97 -22.83 -12.92
CA ILE A 110 -20.30 -23.02 -12.30
C ILE A 110 -20.37 -24.35 -11.52
N SER A 111 -19.68 -25.41 -11.98
CA SER A 111 -19.64 -26.68 -11.23
C SER A 111 -18.88 -26.57 -9.90
N ILE A 112 -17.96 -25.61 -9.77
CA ILE A 112 -17.21 -25.32 -8.54
C ILE A 112 -18.05 -24.43 -7.63
N VAL A 113 -18.66 -23.38 -8.19
CA VAL A 113 -19.42 -22.36 -7.43
C VAL A 113 -20.77 -22.88 -6.92
N ALA A 114 -21.46 -23.76 -7.67
CA ALA A 114 -22.75 -24.32 -7.24
C ALA A 114 -22.64 -25.27 -6.03
N LYS A 115 -21.44 -25.81 -5.75
CA LYS A 115 -21.19 -26.69 -4.61
C LYS A 115 -20.95 -25.91 -3.31
N ASP A 116 -20.48 -24.67 -3.41
CA ASP A 116 -20.23 -23.79 -2.27
C ASP A 116 -21.49 -23.00 -1.82
N ILE A 117 -22.47 -22.80 -2.72
CA ILE A 117 -23.66 -21.98 -2.43
C ILE A 117 -24.77 -22.75 -1.68
N SER A 118 -24.75 -24.08 -1.65
CA SER A 118 -25.80 -24.88 -1.00
C SER A 118 -25.75 -24.93 0.54
N GLU A 119 -24.75 -24.33 1.19
CA GLU A 119 -24.60 -24.36 2.66
C GLU A 119 -24.87 -23.03 3.40
N GLU A 120 -25.13 -21.91 2.70
CA GLU A 120 -25.36 -20.62 3.36
C GLU A 120 -26.77 -20.08 3.10
N SER A 121 -27.73 -20.53 3.91
CA SER A 121 -28.96 -19.76 4.14
C SER A 121 -28.77 -18.79 5.31
N GLU A 122 -28.95 -17.51 4.97
CA GLU A 122 -29.37 -16.38 5.83
C GLU A 122 -28.46 -15.95 6.98
N ILE A 123 -27.75 -14.82 6.84
CA ILE A 123 -27.54 -13.89 7.97
C ILE A 123 -27.64 -12.42 7.53
N ASP A 124 -28.43 -11.73 8.33
CA ASP A 124 -28.88 -10.34 8.41
C ASP A 124 -27.76 -9.31 8.71
N PHE A 125 -27.86 -8.13 8.11
CA PHE A 125 -26.94 -7.00 8.27
C PHE A 125 -27.37 -6.11 9.44
N ASN A 126 -27.00 -6.44 10.68
CA ASN A 126 -27.11 -5.50 11.80
C ASN A 126 -26.08 -5.79 12.90
N ASN A 127 -24.97 -5.04 12.90
CA ASN A 127 -24.30 -4.46 14.07
C ASN A 127 -22.81 -4.25 13.80
N LEU A 128 -22.37 -2.99 13.69
CA LEU A 128 -21.00 -2.56 14.00
C LEU A 128 -21.03 -1.05 14.27
N LYS A 129 -21.48 -0.69 15.47
CA LYS A 129 -20.97 0.45 16.22
C LYS A 129 -20.04 -0.11 17.30
N VAL A 130 -19.20 0.74 17.85
CA VAL A 130 -18.19 0.55 18.91
C VAL A 130 -16.77 0.44 18.34
N GLU A 131 -16.04 1.56 18.48
CA GLU A 131 -14.64 1.71 18.93
C GLU A 131 -13.91 2.82 18.15
N GLU A 132 -14.16 4.09 18.54
CA GLU A 132 -13.59 5.27 17.86
C GLU A 132 -13.00 6.30 18.84
N LYS A 133 -12.45 5.88 19.99
CA LYS A 133 -11.99 6.87 21.00
C LYS A 133 -10.62 6.66 21.64
N LEU A 134 -9.80 5.72 21.16
CA LEU A 134 -8.51 5.38 21.78
C LEU A 134 -7.25 5.66 20.93
N SER A 135 -7.36 6.24 19.74
CA SER A 135 -6.27 6.17 18.74
C SER A 135 -5.35 7.39 18.64
N GLU A 136 -5.71 8.59 19.10
CA GLU A 136 -4.92 9.78 18.73
C GLU A 136 -3.65 10.01 19.56
N LYS A 137 -3.58 9.49 20.79
CA LYS A 137 -2.40 9.69 21.66
C LYS A 137 -1.34 8.59 21.55
N VAL A 138 -1.68 7.45 20.98
CA VAL A 138 -0.80 6.27 20.83
C VAL A 138 0.01 6.32 19.53
N MET A 139 -0.45 7.08 18.54
CA MET A 139 0.13 7.09 17.18
C MET A 139 1.48 7.81 17.07
N GLU A 140 1.84 8.66 18.03
CA GLU A 140 3.07 9.46 17.98
C GLU A 140 4.27 8.75 18.64
N GLU A 141 4.02 7.66 19.39
CA GLU A 141 5.05 6.95 20.17
C GLU A 141 5.51 5.62 19.53
N ILE A 142 4.80 5.10 18.51
CA ILE A 142 5.21 3.87 17.77
C ILE A 142 5.97 4.25 16.50
N LEU A 143 7.11 4.91 16.71
CA LEU A 143 8.19 5.03 15.74
C LEU A 143 9.04 3.75 15.82
N GLU A 144 9.32 3.13 14.66
CA GLU A 144 10.22 1.97 14.46
C GLU A 144 9.70 0.57 14.84
N LEU A 145 8.83 -0.01 13.99
CA LEU A 145 8.82 -1.47 13.81
C LEU A 145 10.01 -1.86 12.91
N SER A 146 10.96 -2.62 13.47
CA SER A 146 12.11 -3.12 12.73
C SER A 146 11.66 -3.93 11.51
N GLU A 147 12.41 -3.88 10.41
CA GLU A 147 12.07 -4.64 9.19
C GLU A 147 12.02 -6.15 9.44
N SER A 148 12.70 -6.61 10.50
CA SER A 148 12.62 -7.98 11.03
C SER A 148 11.24 -8.34 11.58
N ASP A 149 10.60 -7.44 12.33
CA ASP A 149 9.28 -7.68 12.94
C ASP A 149 8.18 -7.80 11.87
N LYS A 150 8.32 -7.04 10.77
CA LYS A 150 7.45 -7.17 9.59
C LYS A 150 7.64 -8.54 8.91
N GLN A 151 8.88 -9.02 8.78
CA GLN A 151 9.15 -10.34 8.20
C GLN A 151 8.61 -11.47 9.08
N LEU A 152 8.78 -11.38 10.40
CA LEU A 152 8.23 -12.35 11.35
C LEU A 152 6.69 -12.39 11.28
N THR A 153 6.06 -11.22 11.21
CA THR A 153 4.60 -11.09 11.06
C THR A 153 4.10 -11.81 9.81
N GLU A 154 4.75 -11.61 8.66
CA GLU A 154 4.34 -12.25 7.41
C GLU A 154 4.57 -13.77 7.45
N LYS A 155 5.69 -14.26 8.02
CA LYS A 155 5.93 -15.70 8.21
C LYS A 155 4.86 -16.36 9.08
N LEU A 156 4.48 -15.73 10.20
CA LEU A 156 3.43 -16.24 11.09
C LEU A 156 2.05 -16.24 10.43
N LYS A 157 1.75 -15.24 9.58
CA LYS A 157 0.51 -15.23 8.78
C LYS A 157 0.48 -16.35 7.74
N LEU A 158 1.59 -16.60 7.04
CA LEU A 158 1.68 -17.68 6.06
C LEU A 158 1.48 -19.04 6.73
N TYR A 159 2.21 -19.29 7.83
CA TYR A 159 2.06 -20.50 8.62
C TYR A 159 0.62 -20.70 9.11
N ARG A 160 -0.02 -19.64 9.62
CA ARG A 160 -1.44 -19.70 10.01
C ARG A 160 -2.33 -20.14 8.86
N ASN A 161 -2.12 -19.58 7.68
CA ASN A 161 -2.95 -19.89 6.51
C ASN A 161 -2.73 -21.33 6.02
N GLU A 162 -1.50 -21.84 6.08
CA GLU A 162 -1.16 -23.22 5.75
C GLU A 162 -1.79 -24.20 6.74
N LYS A 163 -1.61 -23.98 8.05
CA LYS A 163 -2.25 -24.79 9.08
C LYS A 163 -3.76 -24.72 9.05
N ALA A 164 -4.32 -23.56 8.72
CA ALA A 164 -5.75 -23.44 8.56
C ALA A 164 -6.27 -24.33 7.42
N LYS A 165 -5.55 -24.37 6.28
CA LYS A 165 -5.89 -25.26 5.16
C LYS A 165 -5.74 -26.73 5.51
N GLU A 166 -4.69 -27.12 6.22
CA GLU A 166 -4.47 -28.51 6.69
C GLU A 166 -5.60 -28.99 7.60
N GLU A 167 -6.19 -28.08 8.39
CA GLU A 167 -7.32 -28.38 9.28
C GLU A 167 -8.69 -28.24 8.60
N GLY A 168 -8.72 -27.97 7.30
CA GLY A 168 -9.96 -27.85 6.53
C GLY A 168 -10.66 -26.49 6.66
N TYR A 169 -10.03 -25.49 7.28
CA TYR A 169 -10.55 -24.12 7.29
C TYR A 169 -10.28 -23.43 5.96
N SER A 170 -11.26 -22.69 5.44
CA SER A 170 -11.15 -21.94 4.18
C SER A 170 -11.27 -20.42 4.39
N GLY A 171 -10.52 -19.66 3.59
CA GLY A 171 -10.62 -18.21 3.46
C GLY A 171 -10.58 -17.43 4.78
N LEU A 172 -11.71 -16.80 5.13
CA LEU A 172 -11.83 -15.93 6.30
C LEU A 172 -11.65 -16.67 7.62
N LYS A 173 -11.76 -18.00 7.66
CA LYS A 173 -11.64 -18.82 8.89
C LYS A 173 -10.21 -19.07 9.36
N TYR A 174 -9.20 -18.55 8.66
CA TYR A 174 -7.79 -18.75 9.04
C TYR A 174 -7.44 -18.20 10.43
N HIS A 175 -8.18 -17.21 10.91
CA HIS A 175 -8.01 -16.67 12.27
C HIS A 175 -8.43 -17.64 13.39
N TYR A 176 -9.09 -18.77 13.09
CA TYR A 176 -9.47 -19.78 14.08
C TYR A 176 -8.26 -20.52 14.65
N VAL A 177 -7.20 -20.67 13.85
CA VAL A 177 -5.89 -21.17 14.29
C VAL A 177 -5.35 -20.24 15.39
N PHE A 178 -5.15 -18.96 15.06
CA PHE A 178 -4.96 -17.88 16.03
C PHE A 178 -5.23 -16.49 15.40
N SER A 179 -5.64 -15.53 16.22
CA SER A 179 -6.06 -14.20 15.77
C SER A 179 -4.87 -13.30 15.40
N ASN A 180 -5.14 -12.19 14.71
CA ASN A 180 -4.11 -11.18 14.42
C ASN A 180 -3.51 -10.57 15.70
N SER A 181 -4.30 -10.44 16.77
CA SER A 181 -3.79 -9.98 18.07
C SER A 181 -2.75 -10.93 18.64
N THR A 182 -2.93 -12.24 18.47
CA THR A 182 -1.95 -13.25 18.90
C THR A 182 -0.67 -13.16 18.07
N ILE A 183 -0.74 -12.88 16.77
CA ILE A 183 0.45 -12.66 15.92
C ILE A 183 1.25 -11.46 16.42
N ASN A 184 0.57 -10.35 16.71
CA ASN A 184 1.24 -9.15 17.21
C ASN A 184 1.93 -9.43 18.55
N ASN A 185 1.25 -10.11 19.47
CA ASN A 185 1.84 -10.50 20.77
C ASN A 185 3.04 -11.46 20.60
N LEU A 186 3.00 -12.37 19.62
CA LEU A 186 4.13 -13.26 19.30
C LEU A 186 5.35 -12.48 18.80
N VAL A 187 5.12 -11.45 17.98
CA VAL A 187 6.17 -10.59 17.42
C VAL A 187 6.76 -9.68 18.51
N GLU A 188 5.94 -9.20 19.43
CA GLU A 188 6.34 -8.33 20.54
C GLU A 188 7.12 -9.11 21.62
N MET A 189 6.61 -10.27 22.04
CA MET A 189 7.20 -11.06 23.14
C MET A 189 8.31 -12.03 22.69
N LYS A 190 8.38 -12.40 21.41
CA LYS A 190 9.36 -13.35 20.81
C LYS A 190 9.65 -14.57 21.69
N PRO A 191 8.62 -15.34 22.10
CA PRO A 191 8.78 -16.46 23.01
C PRO A 191 9.74 -17.52 22.46
N GLN A 192 10.62 -18.05 23.33
CA GLN A 192 11.59 -19.10 23.03
C GLN A 192 11.22 -20.44 23.66
N THR A 193 10.23 -20.47 24.55
CA THR A 193 9.78 -21.69 25.25
C THR A 193 8.27 -21.87 25.15
N THR A 194 7.82 -23.10 25.33
CA THR A 194 6.39 -23.46 25.39
C THR A 194 5.68 -22.77 26.55
N GLU A 195 6.36 -22.59 27.68
CA GLU A 195 5.84 -21.84 28.84
C GLU A 195 5.56 -20.38 28.52
N GLN A 196 6.44 -19.74 27.73
CA GLN A 196 6.24 -18.36 27.28
C GLN A 196 5.10 -18.24 26.26
N LEU A 197 4.88 -19.27 25.43
CA LEU A 197 3.72 -19.29 24.51
C LEU A 197 2.38 -19.33 25.26
N LEU A 198 2.31 -20.03 26.40
CA LEU A 198 1.10 -20.10 27.23
C LEU A 198 0.72 -18.76 27.85
N GLN A 199 1.67 -17.84 27.99
CA GLN A 199 1.41 -16.48 28.49
C GLN A 199 0.79 -15.57 27.42
N ILE A 200 0.76 -15.99 26.16
CA ILE A 200 0.24 -15.18 25.05
C ILE A 200 -1.28 -15.31 24.97
N LYS A 201 -1.96 -14.15 25.05
CA LYS A 201 -3.41 -14.07 24.89
C LYS A 201 -3.86 -14.64 23.54
N GLY A 202 -4.67 -15.71 23.61
CA GLY A 202 -5.20 -16.44 22.43
C GLY A 202 -4.50 -17.76 22.11
N LEU A 203 -3.42 -18.12 22.83
CA LEU A 203 -2.77 -19.43 22.77
C LEU A 203 -3.00 -20.20 24.09
N GLY A 204 -4.04 -21.04 24.12
CA GLY A 204 -4.24 -21.99 25.21
C GLY A 204 -3.46 -23.29 25.00
N GLU A 205 -3.46 -24.17 26.02
CA GLU A 205 -2.72 -25.45 26.02
C GLU A 205 -2.95 -26.29 24.76
N VAL A 206 -4.20 -26.40 24.29
CA VAL A 206 -4.55 -27.15 23.07
C VAL A 206 -3.84 -26.61 21.83
N LYS A 207 -3.75 -25.28 21.71
CA LYS A 207 -3.10 -24.62 20.56
C LYS A 207 -1.58 -24.65 20.68
N VAL A 208 -1.04 -24.52 21.89
CA VAL A 208 0.40 -24.64 22.14
C VAL A 208 0.87 -26.07 21.85
N ASN A 209 0.12 -27.09 22.24
CA ASN A 209 0.45 -28.47 21.92
C ASN A 209 0.39 -28.75 20.41
N LYS A 210 -0.53 -28.12 19.69
CA LYS A 210 -0.73 -28.35 18.25
C LYS A 210 0.22 -27.56 17.36
N TYR A 211 0.54 -26.33 17.73
CA TYR A 211 1.30 -25.39 16.87
C TYR A 211 2.54 -24.80 17.53
N GLY A 212 2.73 -25.00 18.83
CA GLY A 212 3.77 -24.31 19.61
C GLY A 212 5.18 -24.59 19.11
N ASN A 213 5.50 -25.86 18.81
CA ASN A 213 6.81 -26.24 18.28
C ASN A 213 7.12 -25.56 16.94
N ASP A 214 6.13 -25.48 16.05
CA ASP A 214 6.28 -24.83 14.75
C ASP A 214 6.41 -23.31 14.89
N ILE A 215 5.63 -22.69 15.78
CA ILE A 215 5.71 -21.25 16.08
C ILE A 215 7.10 -20.91 16.64
N LEU A 216 7.61 -21.69 17.60
CA LEU A 216 8.96 -21.52 18.15
C LEU A 216 10.04 -21.69 17.08
N ARG A 217 9.88 -22.65 16.15
CA ARG A 217 10.80 -22.81 15.02
C ARG A 217 10.82 -21.58 14.13
N ILE A 218 9.65 -21.04 13.76
CA ILE A 218 9.55 -19.85 12.90
C ILE A 218 10.20 -18.63 13.56
N ILE A 219 9.98 -18.45 14.86
CA ILE A 219 10.59 -17.36 15.64
C ILE A 219 12.11 -17.55 15.70
N LYS A 220 12.59 -18.76 16.03
CA LYS A 220 14.02 -19.07 16.11
C LYS A 220 14.73 -18.92 14.76
N GLU A 221 14.14 -19.37 13.67
CA GLU A 221 14.67 -19.18 12.32
C GLU A 221 14.77 -17.69 11.96
N ASN A 222 13.76 -16.89 12.33
CA ASN A 222 13.81 -15.45 12.09
C ASN A 222 14.91 -14.76 12.92
N ILE A 223 15.14 -15.18 14.16
CA ILE A 223 16.23 -14.69 15.02
C ILE A 223 17.60 -15.13 14.48
N ALA A 224 17.76 -16.39 14.08
CA ALA A 224 18.99 -16.90 13.48
C ALA A 224 19.30 -16.20 12.14
N THR A 225 18.27 -15.95 11.31
CA THR A 225 18.45 -15.16 10.08
C THR A 225 18.89 -13.72 10.39
N THR A 226 18.42 -13.14 11.50
CA THR A 226 18.87 -11.81 11.93
C THR A 226 20.28 -11.81 12.51
N GLU A 227 20.73 -12.91 13.13
CA GLU A 227 22.10 -13.08 13.62
C GLU A 227 23.09 -13.30 12.46
N ASP A 228 22.73 -14.08 11.44
CA ASP A 228 23.50 -14.23 10.19
C ASP A 228 23.49 -12.93 9.34
N LEU A 229 22.48 -12.08 9.51
CA LEU A 229 22.42 -10.73 8.92
C LEU A 229 23.16 -9.67 9.77
N ASN A 230 23.50 -9.96 11.03
CA ASN A 230 24.25 -9.04 11.88
C ASN A 230 25.75 -9.01 11.53
N GLU A 231 26.27 -10.03 10.84
CA GLU A 231 27.54 -9.91 10.09
C GLU A 231 27.40 -9.01 8.84
N ASN A 232 26.17 -8.80 8.32
CA ASN A 232 25.84 -7.97 7.14
C ASN A 232 25.25 -6.59 7.46
N ILE A 233 25.25 -6.12 8.73
CA ILE A 233 24.85 -4.74 9.08
C ILE A 233 25.70 -3.70 8.33
N HIS A 234 26.94 -4.06 8.00
CA HIS A 234 27.86 -3.22 7.24
C HIS A 234 27.36 -2.87 5.82
N ASP A 235 26.48 -3.70 5.24
CA ASP A 235 26.02 -3.54 3.85
C ASP A 235 24.71 -2.74 3.74
N LYS A 236 23.82 -2.80 4.73
CA LYS A 236 22.52 -2.09 4.68
C LYS A 236 22.68 -0.57 4.87
N ALA A 237 23.62 -0.14 5.72
CA ALA A 237 24.01 1.26 5.84
C ALA A 237 24.65 1.76 4.53
N ASN A 238 25.53 0.95 3.94
CA ASN A 238 26.22 1.28 2.69
C ASN A 238 25.24 1.40 1.51
N ILE A 239 24.22 0.54 1.43
CA ILE A 239 23.17 0.61 0.39
C ILE A 239 22.36 1.92 0.50
N ASN A 240 21.99 2.34 1.72
CA ASN A 240 21.21 3.57 1.90
C ASN A 240 22.06 4.81 1.57
N VAL A 241 23.34 4.78 1.95
CA VAL A 241 24.34 5.80 1.62
C VAL A 241 24.56 5.90 0.10
N GLU A 242 24.75 4.77 -0.59
CA GLU A 242 24.91 4.75 -2.05
C GLU A 242 23.66 5.25 -2.79
N LEU A 243 22.46 4.97 -2.26
CA LEU A 243 21.21 5.50 -2.80
C LEU A 243 21.14 7.03 -2.67
N GLU A 244 21.57 7.57 -1.54
CA GLU A 244 21.60 9.01 -1.30
C GLU A 244 22.62 9.71 -2.22
N ILE A 245 23.85 9.19 -2.31
CA ILE A 245 24.89 9.69 -3.25
C ILE A 245 24.35 9.67 -4.68
N ARG A 246 23.71 8.58 -5.10
CA ARG A 246 23.12 8.45 -6.44
C ARG A 246 22.09 9.54 -6.72
N ASN A 247 21.24 9.85 -5.74
CA ASN A 247 20.23 10.89 -5.87
C ASN A 247 20.86 12.29 -5.96
N GLN A 248 21.90 12.55 -5.15
CA GLN A 248 22.63 13.82 -5.17
C GLN A 248 23.38 14.04 -6.48
N LEU A 249 24.05 13.01 -7.03
CA LEU A 249 24.69 13.07 -8.35
C LEU A 249 23.66 13.33 -9.48
N LYS A 250 22.48 12.71 -9.42
CA LYS A 250 21.39 12.97 -10.38
C LYS A 250 20.86 14.39 -10.27
N LYS A 251 20.77 14.94 -9.06
CA LYS A 251 20.36 16.33 -8.81
C LYS A 251 21.38 17.31 -9.38
N LEU A 252 22.66 17.15 -9.06
CA LEU A 252 23.76 17.94 -9.60
C LEU A 252 23.74 17.94 -11.14
N ARG A 253 23.58 16.76 -11.75
CA ARG A 253 23.48 16.60 -13.21
C ARG A 253 22.35 17.44 -13.80
N THR A 254 21.19 17.41 -13.17
CA THR A 254 19.99 18.09 -13.64
C THR A 254 20.11 19.61 -13.49
N GLU A 255 20.67 20.08 -12.39
CA GLU A 255 20.91 21.50 -12.12
C GLU A 255 21.95 22.09 -13.08
N THR A 256 23.05 21.37 -13.29
CA THR A 256 24.10 21.75 -14.24
C THR A 256 23.58 21.80 -15.67
N ALA A 257 22.81 20.78 -16.06
CA ALA A 257 22.20 20.73 -17.39
C ALA A 257 21.23 21.89 -17.63
N LYS A 258 20.45 22.29 -16.62
CA LYS A 258 19.59 23.48 -16.69
C LYS A 258 20.41 24.77 -16.85
N LYS A 259 21.51 24.91 -16.10
CA LYS A 259 22.40 26.09 -16.16
C LYS A 259 23.06 26.22 -17.53
N GLU A 260 23.50 25.11 -18.11
CA GLU A 260 24.15 25.09 -19.43
C GLU A 260 23.18 24.96 -20.61
N LYS A 261 21.87 24.88 -20.35
CA LYS A 261 20.80 24.65 -21.36
C LYS A 261 21.04 23.41 -22.23
N VAL A 262 21.59 22.36 -21.64
CA VAL A 262 21.82 21.06 -22.29
C VAL A 262 20.98 19.97 -21.65
N LYS A 263 20.89 18.79 -22.28
CA LYS A 263 20.17 17.64 -21.70
C LYS A 263 21.01 17.00 -20.58
N PRO A 264 20.40 16.49 -19.48
CA PRO A 264 21.12 15.90 -18.34
C PRO A 264 22.19 14.87 -18.70
N PHE A 265 21.90 13.96 -19.63
CA PHE A 265 22.84 12.92 -20.05
C PHE A 265 24.09 13.45 -20.79
N MET A 266 24.09 14.70 -21.25
CA MET A 266 25.26 15.33 -21.90
C MET A 266 26.33 15.76 -20.89
N ILE A 267 25.95 15.96 -19.61
CA ILE A 267 26.90 16.29 -18.53
C ILE A 267 27.69 15.02 -18.19
N PHE A 268 26.98 13.99 -17.71
CA PHE A 268 27.47 12.62 -17.58
C PHE A 268 26.32 11.61 -17.61
N LYS A 269 26.59 10.40 -18.11
CA LYS A 269 25.60 9.33 -18.25
C LYS A 269 25.39 8.55 -16.95
N ASP A 270 24.36 7.71 -16.91
CA ASP A 270 24.07 6.89 -15.74
C ASP A 270 25.21 5.89 -15.45
N GLU A 271 25.89 5.38 -16.47
CA GLU A 271 27.05 4.49 -16.25
C GLU A 271 28.18 5.20 -15.48
N GLN A 272 28.29 6.52 -15.66
CA GLN A 272 29.29 7.33 -14.98
C GLN A 272 28.90 7.63 -13.53
N ILE A 273 27.60 7.66 -13.22
CA ILE A 273 27.11 7.78 -11.84
C ILE A 273 27.48 6.53 -11.06
N GLU A 274 27.26 5.35 -11.64
CA GLU A 274 27.63 4.09 -11.02
C GLU A 274 29.15 3.96 -10.83
N GLU A 275 29.94 4.40 -11.82
CA GLU A 275 31.41 4.43 -11.70
C GLU A 275 31.88 5.37 -10.58
N LEU A 276 31.23 6.54 -10.41
CA LEU A 276 31.53 7.46 -9.31
C LEU A 276 31.20 6.87 -7.94
N ILE A 277 30.06 6.19 -7.82
CA ILE A 277 29.66 5.51 -6.57
C ILE A 277 30.64 4.40 -6.22
N LYS A 278 31.13 3.68 -7.24
CA LYS A 278 32.12 2.60 -7.07
C LYS A 278 33.51 3.11 -6.70
N THR A 279 33.96 4.20 -7.31
CA THR A 279 35.32 4.75 -7.13
C THR A 279 35.44 5.72 -5.96
N LYS A 280 34.33 6.33 -5.52
CA LYS A 280 34.24 7.33 -4.43
C LYS A 280 35.40 8.35 -4.46
N PRO A 281 35.58 9.11 -5.57
CA PRO A 281 36.72 9.99 -5.72
C PRO A 281 36.67 11.15 -4.72
N LYS A 282 37.78 11.39 -4.02
CA LYS A 282 37.96 12.49 -3.06
C LYS A 282 38.76 13.66 -3.63
N THR A 283 39.46 13.48 -4.75
CA THR A 283 40.27 14.52 -5.40
C THR A 283 39.99 14.65 -6.91
N LYS A 284 40.42 15.77 -7.52
CA LYS A 284 40.26 16.00 -8.96
C LYS A 284 41.10 15.01 -9.78
N GLU A 285 42.24 14.58 -9.24
CA GLU A 285 43.12 13.56 -9.82
C GLU A 285 42.43 12.20 -9.85
N GLN A 286 41.77 11.81 -8.75
CA GLN A 286 40.99 10.56 -8.72
C GLN A 286 39.77 10.62 -9.66
N LEU A 287 39.19 11.80 -9.85
CA LEU A 287 38.08 11.99 -10.79
C LEU A 287 38.52 11.82 -12.26
N LEU A 288 39.78 12.14 -12.60
CA LEU A 288 40.36 11.91 -13.94
C LEU A 288 40.51 10.42 -14.26
N GLU A 289 40.67 9.57 -13.24
CA GLU A 289 40.78 8.12 -13.39
C GLU A 289 39.41 7.45 -13.61
N VAL A 290 38.31 8.15 -13.32
CA VAL A 290 36.95 7.63 -13.49
C VAL A 290 36.58 7.57 -14.97
N ARG A 291 36.13 6.39 -15.42
CA ARG A 291 35.80 6.14 -16.82
C ARG A 291 34.78 7.16 -17.36
N GLY A 292 35.21 7.95 -18.36
CA GLY A 292 34.39 8.95 -19.03
C GLY A 292 34.45 10.37 -18.44
N PHE A 293 35.31 10.60 -17.44
CA PHE A 293 35.67 11.92 -16.91
C PHE A 293 37.05 12.34 -17.43
N GLY A 294 37.08 13.08 -18.54
CA GLY A 294 38.30 13.74 -19.02
C GLY A 294 38.52 15.12 -18.39
N GLU A 295 39.68 15.72 -18.63
CA GLU A 295 40.10 17.02 -18.07
C GLU A 295 39.02 18.12 -18.14
N ILE A 296 38.34 18.26 -19.28
CA ILE A 296 37.30 19.26 -19.48
C ILE A 296 36.11 19.05 -18.51
N LYS A 297 35.68 17.80 -18.32
CA LYS A 297 34.56 17.48 -17.43
C LYS A 297 34.96 17.62 -15.96
N VAL A 298 36.19 17.26 -15.62
CA VAL A 298 36.74 17.40 -14.27
C VAL A 298 36.88 18.87 -13.90
N GLN A 299 37.34 19.72 -14.82
CA GLN A 299 37.40 21.16 -14.60
C GLN A 299 36.01 21.78 -14.42
N LYS A 300 35.02 21.38 -15.24
CA LYS A 300 33.67 21.96 -15.20
C LYS A 300 32.79 21.45 -14.06
N TYR A 301 32.85 20.16 -13.76
CA TYR A 301 31.88 19.47 -12.88
C TYR A 301 32.54 18.84 -11.65
N GLY A 302 33.87 18.79 -11.60
CA GLY A 302 34.58 18.06 -10.56
C GLY A 302 34.34 18.60 -9.16
N GLU A 303 34.28 19.92 -8.98
CA GLU A 303 33.98 20.51 -7.66
C GLU A 303 32.57 20.15 -7.17
N GLY A 304 31.58 20.17 -8.07
CA GLY A 304 30.21 19.76 -7.73
C GLY A 304 30.12 18.29 -7.35
N ILE A 305 30.84 17.43 -8.05
CA ILE A 305 30.88 15.98 -7.77
C ILE A 305 31.57 15.70 -6.45
N LEU A 306 32.73 16.32 -6.20
CA LEU A 306 33.47 16.15 -4.95
C LEU A 306 32.68 16.66 -3.73
N ASN A 307 31.88 17.72 -3.89
CA ASN A 307 31.01 18.20 -2.83
C ASN A 307 29.92 17.20 -2.44
N VAL A 308 29.41 16.39 -3.37
CA VAL A 308 28.44 15.31 -3.05
C VAL A 308 29.06 14.29 -2.09
N PHE A 309 30.35 13.98 -2.27
CA PHE A 309 31.06 13.02 -1.42
C PHE A 309 31.59 13.63 -0.10
N LYS A 310 31.67 14.96 0.03
CA LYS A 310 32.13 15.63 1.26
C LYS A 310 31.04 15.83 2.31
N ILE A 311 29.77 15.75 1.93
CA ILE A 311 28.63 15.90 2.85
C ILE A 311 28.59 14.77 3.91
N GLU A 312 29.33 13.68 3.71
CA GLU A 312 29.41 12.55 4.65
C GLU A 312 30.35 12.76 5.85
N GLU A 313 31.23 13.77 5.83
CA GLU A 313 32.28 13.94 6.86
C GLU A 313 31.96 15.03 7.92
N ASN A 314 30.74 15.59 7.94
CA ASN A 314 30.28 16.58 8.93
C ASN A 314 29.08 16.10 9.73
#